data_AF-A0A7S2PE50-F1
#
_entry.id   AF-A0A7S2PE50-F1
#
_cell.length_a   1.000
_cell.length_b   1.000
_cell.length_c   1.000
_cell.angle_alpha   90.00
_cell.angle_beta   90.00
_cell.angle_gamma   90.00
#
_symmetry.space_group_name_H-M   'P 1'
#
loop_
_entity.id
_entity.type
_entity.pdbx_description
1 polymer ?
#
loop_
_entity_poly.entity_id
_entity_poly.type
_entity_poly.pdbx_seq_one_letter_code
_entity_poly.pdbx_strand_id
1 'polypeptide(L)'
;EKSNWRDHYNSQRQYIEAEQWFVRFEELKLYKAQHGHCGVPRYIEKLGRWVHTQRTQYRRLQEGKQSRMTDERFGKLESIGFQWSPRGTNEDAWNNKFEKLKSYKVKHGYCNVNTKRAGKLGKWVDYQRQQYRLLQEGKQSSMTDERIQKLESIGFKWSMISDKMHEQEDA
;
A
#
# COMPACT_ATOMS: atom_id res chain seq x y z
N GLU A 1 49.30 19.51 -5.17
CA GLU A 1 47.98 19.04 -4.71
C GLU A 1 47.13 18.64 -5.91
N LYS A 2 46.77 17.37 -6.06
CA LYS A 2 45.91 16.93 -7.17
C LYS A 2 44.46 17.19 -6.77
N SER A 3 43.92 18.32 -7.21
CA SER A 3 42.48 18.62 -7.13
C SER A 3 41.70 17.43 -7.69
N ASN A 4 40.90 16.78 -6.84
CA ASN A 4 40.16 15.58 -7.19
C ASN A 4 38.97 15.97 -8.06
N TRP A 5 39.21 16.08 -9.37
CA TRP A 5 38.20 16.43 -10.39
C TRP A 5 36.92 15.57 -10.30
N ARG A 6 37.02 14.35 -9.76
CA ARG A 6 35.86 13.48 -9.50
C ARG A 6 34.95 14.04 -8.42
N ASP A 7 35.50 14.63 -7.37
CA ASP A 7 34.72 15.23 -6.27
C ASP A 7 34.02 16.50 -6.74
N HIS A 8 34.71 17.33 -7.54
CA HIS A 8 34.11 18.51 -8.16
C HIS A 8 32.96 18.13 -9.12
N TYR A 9 33.18 17.15 -9.99
CA TYR A 9 32.17 16.66 -10.93
C TYR A 9 30.96 16.04 -10.22
N ASN A 10 31.18 15.24 -9.18
CA ASN A 10 30.10 14.64 -8.39
C ASN A 10 29.29 15.71 -7.63
N SER A 11 29.96 16.72 -7.07
CA SER A 11 29.32 17.86 -6.40
C SER A 11 28.48 18.70 -7.37
N GLN A 12 29.03 19.04 -8.54
CA GLN A 12 28.32 19.81 -9.56
C GLN A 12 27.10 19.05 -10.11
N ARG A 13 27.24 17.74 -10.32
CA ARG A 13 26.12 16.88 -10.73
C ARG A 13 25.02 16.82 -9.67
N GLN A 14 25.38 16.71 -8.40
CA GLN A 14 24.41 16.71 -7.29
C GLN A 14 23.63 18.03 -7.22
N TYR A 15 24.29 19.16 -7.46
CA TYR A 15 23.65 20.48 -7.51
C TYR A 15 22.64 20.59 -8.66
N ILE A 16 23.02 20.19 -9.88
CA ILE A 16 22.13 20.21 -11.06
C ILE A 16 20.91 19.31 -10.83
N GLU A 17 21.09 18.12 -10.23
CA GLU A 17 19.98 17.22 -9.90
C GLU A 17 19.05 17.77 -8.81
N ALA A 18 19.56 18.59 -7.89
CA ALA A 18 18.76 19.29 -6.88
C ALA A 18 17.91 20.40 -7.52
N GLU A 19 18.50 21.21 -8.39
CA GLU A 19 17.82 22.30 -9.09
C GLU A 19 16.69 21.78 -10.00
N GLN A 20 16.94 20.69 -10.74
CA GLN A 20 15.91 20.04 -11.54
C GLN A 20 14.74 19.52 -10.71
N TRP A 21 14.97 19.12 -9.46
CA TRP A 21 13.88 18.68 -8.59
C TRP A 21 12.91 19.84 -8.29
N PHE A 22 13.43 21.03 -8.00
CA PHE A 22 12.60 22.20 -7.71
C PHE A 22 11.84 22.69 -8.94
N VAL A 23 12.43 22.62 -10.14
CA VAL A 23 11.71 22.91 -11.39
C VAL A 23 10.49 21.99 -11.55
N ARG A 24 10.65 20.68 -11.33
CA ARG A 24 9.52 19.72 -11.39
C ARG A 24 8.50 19.93 -10.29
N PHE A 25 8.93 20.39 -9.12
CA PHE A 25 8.03 20.74 -8.03
C PHE A 25 7.13 21.94 -8.40
N GLU A 26 7.68 22.97 -9.04
CA GLU A 26 6.89 24.11 -9.54
C GLU A 26 5.92 23.70 -10.66
N GLU A 27 6.35 22.82 -11.58
CA GLU A 27 5.43 22.22 -12.57
C GLU A 27 4.27 21.46 -11.91
N LEU A 28 4.53 20.73 -10.83
CA LEU A 28 3.49 20.03 -10.08
C LEU A 28 2.51 20.99 -9.41
N LYS A 29 2.97 22.13 -8.88
CA LYS A 29 2.09 23.17 -8.33
C LYS A 29 1.15 23.73 -9.39
N LEU A 30 1.68 24.02 -10.58
CA LEU A 30 0.86 24.47 -11.72
C LEU A 30 -0.17 23.41 -12.12
N TYR A 31 0.26 22.14 -12.21
CA TYR A 31 -0.66 21.04 -12.49
C TYR A 31 -1.78 20.93 -11.43
N LYS A 32 -1.44 21.05 -10.15
CA LYS A 32 -2.43 21.03 -9.06
C LYS A 32 -3.41 22.20 -9.19
N ALA A 33 -2.92 23.41 -9.50
CA ALA A 33 -3.78 24.57 -9.69
C ALA A 33 -4.77 24.37 -10.85
N GLN A 34 -4.36 23.68 -11.92
CA GLN A 34 -5.21 23.40 -13.09
C GLN A 34 -6.19 22.25 -12.86
N HIS A 35 -5.79 21.19 -12.15
CA HIS A 35 -6.55 19.94 -12.05
C HIS A 35 -7.15 19.67 -10.67
N GLY A 36 -6.82 20.47 -9.65
CA GLY A 36 -7.25 20.29 -8.26
C GLY A 36 -6.51 19.18 -7.49
N HIS A 37 -5.64 18.40 -8.15
CA HIS A 37 -4.93 17.28 -7.53
C HIS A 37 -3.51 17.07 -8.08
N CYS A 38 -2.67 16.36 -7.33
CA CYS A 38 -1.31 15.96 -7.74
C CYS A 38 -1.26 14.60 -8.47
N GLY A 39 -2.41 14.08 -8.92
CA GLY A 39 -2.59 12.79 -9.59
C GLY A 39 -2.11 12.76 -11.05
N VAL A 40 -0.86 13.16 -11.33
CA VAL A 40 -0.33 13.20 -12.70
C VAL A 40 -0.21 11.77 -13.28
N PRO A 41 -0.88 11.45 -14.40
CA PRO A 41 -0.72 10.16 -15.08
C PRO A 41 0.73 9.94 -15.54
N ARG A 42 1.22 8.70 -15.46
CA ARG A 42 2.62 8.36 -15.76
C ARG A 42 3.03 8.68 -17.20
N TYR A 43 2.08 8.64 -18.14
CA TYR A 43 2.31 8.95 -19.56
C TYR A 43 2.43 10.45 -19.84
N ILE A 44 2.10 11.33 -18.88
CA ILE A 44 2.36 12.77 -19.02
C ILE A 44 3.86 13.02 -18.81
N GLU A 45 4.58 12.95 -19.92
CA GLU A 45 6.00 13.28 -20.13
C GLU A 45 6.95 13.05 -18.93
N LYS A 46 7.63 14.12 -18.48
CA LYS A 46 8.66 14.12 -17.45
C LYS A 46 8.05 14.25 -16.05
N LEU A 47 6.96 15.02 -15.92
CA LEU A 47 6.29 15.25 -14.64
C LEU A 47 5.64 13.98 -14.07
N GLY A 48 4.93 13.20 -14.89
CA GLY A 48 4.30 11.95 -14.45
C GLY A 48 5.31 10.91 -13.96
N ARG A 49 6.45 10.79 -14.65
CA ARG A 49 7.58 9.96 -14.20
C ARG A 49 8.19 10.50 -12.91
N TRP A 50 8.38 11.80 -12.80
CA TRP A 50 8.91 12.44 -11.60
C TRP A 50 8.01 12.23 -10.37
N VAL A 51 6.70 12.42 -10.51
CA VAL A 51 5.70 12.15 -9.46
C VAL A 51 5.76 10.69 -8.99
N HIS A 52 5.88 9.75 -9.94
CA HIS A 52 6.03 8.33 -9.61
C HIS A 52 7.35 8.04 -8.86
N THR A 53 8.43 8.71 -9.24
CA THR A 53 9.71 8.63 -8.53
C THR A 53 9.57 9.12 -7.09
N GLN A 54 8.88 10.23 -6.83
CA GLN A 54 8.69 10.74 -5.46
C GLN A 54 7.99 9.71 -4.58
N ARG A 55 6.89 9.12 -5.06
CA ARG A 55 6.18 8.04 -4.35
C ARG A 55 7.06 6.83 -4.07
N THR A 56 7.90 6.44 -5.05
CA THR A 56 8.83 5.32 -4.90
C THR A 56 9.91 5.61 -3.86
N GLN A 57 10.48 6.82 -3.86
CA GLN A 57 11.50 7.23 -2.89
C GLN A 57 10.91 7.32 -1.47
N TYR A 58 9.69 7.85 -1.33
CA TYR A 58 9.01 7.87 -0.04
C TYR A 58 8.73 6.46 0.50
N ARG A 59 8.22 5.56 -0.33
CA ARG A 59 8.04 4.16 0.09
C ARG A 59 9.34 3.49 0.53
N ARG A 60 10.45 3.71 -0.21
CA ARG A 60 11.77 3.21 0.19
C ARG A 60 12.20 3.75 1.55
N LEU A 61 11.96 5.04 1.81
CA LEU A 61 12.23 5.67 3.11
C LEU A 61 11.43 5.00 4.23
N GLN A 62 10.13 4.76 4.02
CA GLN A 62 9.26 4.07 4.99
C GLN A 62 9.68 2.62 5.26
N GLU A 63 10.22 1.93 4.24
CA GLU A 63 10.76 0.58 4.36
C GLU A 63 12.18 0.53 4.97
N GLY A 64 12.74 1.67 5.41
CA GLY A 64 14.10 1.76 5.95
C GLY A 64 15.21 1.55 4.90
N LYS A 65 14.87 1.63 3.61
CA LYS A 65 15.82 1.46 2.49
C LYS A 65 16.43 2.80 2.11
N GLN A 66 17.62 2.76 1.50
CA GLN A 66 18.26 3.95 0.93
C GLN A 66 17.28 4.70 0.03
N SER A 67 17.10 6.00 0.28
CA SER A 67 16.19 6.88 -0.42
C SER A 67 16.86 8.22 -0.74
N ARG A 68 16.42 8.86 -1.82
CA ARG A 68 16.79 10.24 -2.18
C ARG A 68 15.76 11.27 -1.68
N MET A 69 14.79 10.82 -0.88
CA MET A 69 13.82 11.69 -0.22
C MET A 69 14.51 12.39 0.95
N THR A 70 14.57 13.71 0.92
CA THR A 70 15.09 14.56 2.00
C THR A 70 13.91 15.21 2.72
N ASP A 71 14.13 15.70 3.95
CA ASP A 71 13.08 16.37 4.73
C ASP A 71 12.54 17.61 4.01
N GLU A 72 13.40 18.36 3.32
CA GLU A 72 12.97 19.51 2.51
C GLU A 72 12.01 19.10 1.38
N ARG A 73 12.35 18.03 0.65
CA ARG A 73 11.53 17.52 -0.45
C ARG A 73 10.19 17.00 0.05
N PHE A 74 10.22 16.28 1.17
CA PHE A 74 9.03 15.80 1.84
C PHE A 74 8.15 16.97 2.28
N GLY A 75 8.69 17.95 3.01
CA GLY A 75 7.95 19.12 3.48
C GLY A 75 7.33 19.95 2.36
N LYS A 76 8.02 20.11 1.23
CA LYS A 76 7.46 20.78 0.04
C LYS A 76 6.32 20.00 -0.61
N LEU A 77 6.42 18.68 -0.70
CA LEU A 77 5.34 17.85 -1.24
C LEU A 77 4.14 17.82 -0.29
N GLU A 78 4.36 17.76 1.02
CA GLU A 78 3.32 17.86 2.04
C GLU A 78 2.58 19.20 2.00
N SER A 79 3.30 20.32 1.82
CA SER A 79 2.68 21.66 1.79
C SER A 79 1.68 21.85 0.64
N ILE A 80 1.78 21.03 -0.41
CA ILE A 80 0.83 21.01 -1.52
C ILE A 80 -0.15 19.83 -1.44
N GLY A 81 -0.25 19.13 -0.30
CA GLY A 81 -1.17 18.00 -0.12
C GLY A 81 -0.89 16.83 -1.07
N PHE A 82 0.37 16.53 -1.32
CA PHE A 82 0.76 15.48 -2.25
C PHE A 82 0.31 14.09 -1.79
N GLN A 83 -0.51 13.42 -2.60
CA GLN A 83 -0.95 12.06 -2.31
C GLN A 83 0.17 11.05 -2.62
N TRP A 84 0.82 10.53 -1.56
CA TRP A 84 1.86 9.51 -1.65
C TRP A 84 1.34 8.15 -2.12
N SER A 85 0.10 7.80 -1.77
CA SER A 85 -0.60 6.62 -2.30
C SER A 85 -2.00 6.97 -2.83
N PRO A 86 -2.13 7.40 -4.09
CA PRO A 86 -3.42 7.81 -4.66
C PRO A 86 -4.46 6.71 -4.73
N ARG A 87 -4.02 5.44 -4.74
CA ARG A 87 -4.90 4.27 -4.76
C ARG A 87 -5.18 3.72 -3.37
N GLY A 88 -4.70 4.39 -2.32
CA GLY A 88 -4.61 3.83 -0.97
C GLY A 88 -3.49 2.79 -0.85
N THR A 89 -3.23 2.36 0.37
CA THR A 89 -2.34 1.23 0.67
C THR A 89 -3.02 -0.10 0.38
N ASN A 90 -2.26 -1.19 0.35
CA ASN A 90 -2.85 -2.54 0.31
C ASN A 90 -3.75 -2.79 1.53
N GLU A 91 -3.44 -2.16 2.66
CA GLU A 91 -4.23 -2.24 3.88
C GLU A 91 -5.55 -1.47 3.75
N ASP A 92 -5.56 -0.29 3.11
CA ASP A 92 -6.80 0.42 2.79
C ASP A 92 -7.70 -0.42 1.87
N ALA A 93 -7.12 -1.08 0.88
CA ALA A 93 -7.87 -1.97 -0.01
C ALA A 93 -8.44 -3.18 0.74
N TRP A 94 -7.68 -3.74 1.69
CA TRP A 94 -8.12 -4.83 2.55
C TRP A 94 -9.24 -4.39 3.50
N ASN A 95 -9.08 -3.27 4.20
CA ASN A 95 -10.07 -2.70 5.11
C ASN A 95 -11.38 -2.37 4.36
N ASN A 96 -11.30 -1.80 3.16
CA ASN A 96 -12.48 -1.56 2.33
C ASN A 96 -13.25 -2.84 1.96
N LYS A 97 -12.57 -3.98 1.83
CA LYS A 97 -13.21 -5.29 1.59
C LYS A 97 -13.78 -5.87 2.88
N PHE A 98 -13.08 -5.69 3.99
CA PHE A 98 -13.54 -6.07 5.30
C PHE A 98 -14.84 -5.34 5.70
N GLU A 99 -14.94 -4.03 5.44
CA GLU A 99 -16.19 -3.28 5.67
C GLU A 99 -17.36 -3.77 4.79
N LYS A 100 -17.07 -4.19 3.55
CA LYS A 100 -18.07 -4.85 2.69
C LYS A 100 -18.51 -6.19 3.25
N LEU A 101 -17.60 -6.94 3.87
CA LEU A 101 -17.94 -8.19 4.55
C LEU A 101 -18.79 -7.95 5.80
N LYS A 102 -18.48 -6.93 6.62
CA LYS A 102 -19.34 -6.50 7.73
C LYS A 102 -20.75 -6.18 7.26
N SER A 103 -20.86 -5.36 6.21
CA SER A 103 -22.15 -4.99 5.61
C SER A 103 -22.91 -6.22 5.10
N TYR A 104 -22.20 -7.18 4.50
CA TYR A 104 -22.79 -8.45 4.08
C TYR A 104 -23.31 -9.26 5.27
N LYS A 105 -22.55 -9.34 6.37
CA LYS A 105 -22.99 -10.00 7.62
C LYS A 105 -24.26 -9.38 8.17
N VAL A 106 -24.34 -8.04 8.23
CA VAL A 106 -25.55 -7.33 8.68
C VAL A 106 -26.76 -7.72 7.83
N LYS A 107 -26.59 -7.82 6.51
CA LYS A 107 -27.68 -8.15 5.58
C LYS A 107 -28.11 -9.62 5.60
N HIS A 108 -27.18 -10.55 5.79
CA HIS A 108 -27.41 -11.99 5.61
C HIS A 108 -27.33 -12.80 6.92
N GLY A 109 -26.90 -12.21 8.03
CA GLY A 109 -26.71 -12.86 9.33
C GLY A 109 -25.40 -13.64 9.46
N TYR A 110 -24.68 -13.91 8.37
CA TYR A 110 -23.44 -14.69 8.38
C TYR A 110 -22.38 -14.16 7.41
N CYS A 111 -21.11 -14.42 7.73
CA CYS A 111 -19.95 -14.07 6.90
C CYS A 111 -19.64 -15.11 5.80
N ASN A 112 -20.46 -16.16 5.68
CA ASN A 112 -20.29 -17.20 4.66
C ASN A 112 -20.75 -16.70 3.28
N VAL A 113 -19.85 -15.99 2.62
CA VAL A 113 -20.07 -15.42 1.30
C VAL A 113 -19.88 -16.52 0.24
N ASN A 114 -20.98 -16.99 -0.38
CA ASN A 114 -20.90 -17.98 -1.46
C ASN A 114 -20.12 -17.41 -2.66
N THR A 115 -19.00 -18.03 -3.01
CA THR A 115 -18.08 -17.52 -4.03
C THR A 115 -18.61 -17.55 -5.44
N LYS A 116 -19.59 -18.41 -5.74
CA LYS A 116 -20.29 -18.41 -7.04
C LYS A 116 -21.33 -17.30 -7.15
N ARG A 117 -21.90 -16.82 -6.04
CA ARG A 117 -23.00 -15.83 -6.04
C ARG A 117 -22.58 -14.41 -5.65
N ALA A 118 -21.47 -14.24 -4.93
CA ALA A 118 -21.06 -12.96 -4.37
C ALA A 118 -19.86 -12.28 -5.08
N GLY A 119 -19.52 -12.77 -6.27
CA GLY A 119 -18.54 -12.15 -7.17
C GLY A 119 -17.20 -11.82 -6.50
N LYS A 120 -16.82 -10.54 -6.54
CA LYS A 120 -15.51 -10.05 -6.06
C LYS A 120 -15.32 -10.14 -4.54
N LEU A 121 -16.41 -10.23 -3.74
CA LEU A 121 -16.31 -10.36 -2.29
C LEU A 121 -16.06 -11.82 -1.90
N GLY A 122 -16.75 -12.76 -2.56
CA GLY A 122 -16.54 -14.20 -2.33
C GLY A 122 -15.11 -14.63 -2.64
N LYS A 123 -14.56 -14.24 -3.79
CA LYS A 123 -13.15 -14.51 -4.13
C LYS A 123 -12.17 -13.97 -3.08
N TRP A 124 -12.48 -12.81 -2.49
CA TRP A 124 -11.64 -12.21 -1.46
C TRP A 124 -11.71 -12.99 -0.14
N VAL A 125 -12.90 -13.47 0.24
CA VAL A 125 -13.11 -14.34 1.43
C VAL A 125 -12.34 -15.67 1.28
N ASP A 126 -12.43 -16.33 0.13
CA ASP A 126 -11.69 -17.57 -0.13
C ASP A 126 -10.17 -17.34 -0.09
N TYR A 127 -9.71 -16.20 -0.63
CA TYR A 127 -8.31 -15.83 -0.52
C TYR A 127 -7.87 -15.64 0.95
N GLN A 128 -8.70 -15.05 1.82
CA GLN A 128 -8.35 -14.96 3.25
C GLN A 128 -8.18 -16.34 3.88
N ARG A 129 -9.10 -17.28 3.61
CA ARG A 129 -9.02 -18.66 4.10
C ARG A 129 -7.76 -19.38 3.60
N GLN A 130 -7.42 -19.19 2.33
CA GLN A 130 -6.19 -19.74 1.75
C GLN A 130 -4.94 -19.17 2.44
N GLN A 131 -4.86 -17.86 2.62
CA GLN A 131 -3.71 -17.21 3.26
C GLN A 131 -3.58 -17.65 4.73
N TYR A 132 -4.69 -17.82 5.45
CA TYR A 132 -4.68 -18.36 6.81
C TYR A 132 -4.16 -19.81 6.84
N ARG A 133 -4.60 -20.66 5.92
CA ARG A 133 -4.08 -22.03 5.82
C ARG A 133 -2.57 -22.07 5.56
N LEU A 134 -2.08 -21.24 4.63
CA LEU A 134 -0.64 -21.14 4.37
C LEU A 134 0.13 -20.73 5.62
N LEU A 135 -0.41 -19.79 6.40
CA LEU A 135 0.18 -19.37 7.68
C LEU A 135 0.25 -20.55 8.67
N GLN A 136 -0.83 -21.32 8.81
CA GLN A 136 -0.89 -22.50 9.69
C GLN A 136 0.08 -23.62 9.25
N GLU A 137 0.32 -23.76 7.95
CA GLU A 137 1.30 -24.69 7.39
C GLU A 137 2.75 -24.18 7.48
N GLY A 138 3.00 -23.02 8.10
CA GLY A 138 4.33 -22.39 8.20
C GLY A 138 4.86 -21.88 6.86
N LYS A 139 4.00 -21.73 5.84
CA LYS A 139 4.36 -21.23 4.52
C LYS A 139 4.24 -19.72 4.44
N GLN A 140 4.88 -19.14 3.43
CA GLN A 140 4.77 -17.70 3.17
C GLN A 140 3.31 -17.30 2.96
N SER A 141 2.85 -16.38 3.80
CA SER A 141 1.48 -15.86 3.79
C SER A 141 1.48 -14.35 3.92
N SER A 142 0.47 -13.71 3.33
CA SER A 142 0.17 -12.29 3.54
C SER A 142 -0.84 -12.03 4.67
N MET A 143 -1.22 -13.08 5.40
CA MET A 143 -2.08 -12.97 6.57
C MET A 143 -1.30 -12.38 7.75
N THR A 144 -1.88 -11.42 8.44
CA THR A 144 -1.31 -10.78 9.64
C THR A 144 -2.22 -11.02 10.84
N ASP A 145 -1.68 -10.93 12.04
CA ASP A 145 -2.45 -11.10 13.28
C ASP A 145 -3.59 -10.09 13.39
N GLU A 146 -3.35 -8.84 12.97
CA GLU A 146 -4.38 -7.81 12.94
C GLU A 146 -5.56 -8.18 12.02
N ARG A 147 -5.26 -8.75 10.84
CA ARG A 147 -6.30 -9.21 9.90
C ARG A 147 -7.09 -10.39 10.46
N ILE A 148 -6.41 -11.29 11.17
CA ILE A 148 -7.04 -12.42 11.85
C ILE A 148 -8.02 -11.91 12.91
N GLN A 149 -7.54 -11.06 13.82
CA GLN A 149 -8.36 -10.46 14.88
C GLN A 149 -9.57 -9.71 14.32
N LYS A 150 -9.39 -8.92 13.25
CA LYS A 150 -10.49 -8.22 12.58
C LYS A 150 -11.53 -9.20 12.02
N LEU A 151 -11.12 -10.26 11.34
CA LEU A 151 -12.04 -11.26 10.79
C LEU A 151 -12.76 -12.03 11.92
N GLU A 152 -12.06 -12.43 12.96
CA GLU A 152 -12.65 -13.13 14.11
C GLU A 152 -13.64 -12.27 14.89
N SER A 153 -13.40 -10.96 15.00
CA SER A 153 -14.32 -10.02 15.66
C SER A 153 -15.72 -9.99 15.03
N ILE A 154 -15.84 -10.37 13.75
CA ILE A 154 -17.12 -10.47 13.05
C ILE A 154 -17.62 -11.91 12.95
N GLY A 155 -17.04 -12.86 13.69
CA GLY A 155 -17.42 -14.28 13.70
C GLY A 155 -17.09 -14.98 12.38
N PHE A 156 -15.99 -14.60 11.74
CA PHE A 156 -15.55 -15.24 10.50
C PHE A 156 -15.11 -16.68 10.74
N LYS A 157 -15.58 -17.61 9.89
CA LYS A 157 -15.19 -19.03 9.95
C LYS A 157 -14.10 -19.33 8.93
N TRP A 158 -12.94 -19.76 9.44
CA TRP A 158 -11.77 -20.14 8.65
C TRP A 158 -11.94 -21.48 7.93
N SER A 159 -12.57 -22.46 8.59
CA SER A 159 -12.95 -23.75 8.02
C SER A 159 -14.47 -23.84 7.83
N MET A 160 -14.89 -24.55 6.79
CA MET A 160 -16.29 -24.93 6.53
C MET A 160 -16.56 -26.39 6.89
N ILE A 161 -15.52 -27.14 7.25
CA ILE A 161 -15.65 -28.49 7.81
C ILE A 161 -15.96 -28.28 9.30
N SER A 162 -17.07 -28.83 9.77
CA SER A 162 -17.54 -28.71 11.15
C SER A 162 -16.44 -29.09 12.16
N ASP A 163 -16.34 -28.32 13.24
CA ASP A 163 -15.62 -28.69 14.47
C ASP A 163 -16.26 -29.94 15.09
N LYS A 164 -15.99 -31.09 14.52
CA LYS A 164 -16.06 -32.38 15.19
C LYS A 164 -14.68 -32.95 15.06
N MET A 165 -13.97 -32.97 16.18
CA MET A 165 -12.77 -33.75 16.54
C MET A 165 -11.76 -32.86 17.27
N HIS A 166 -11.97 -32.71 18.57
CA HIS A 166 -10.93 -32.87 19.59
C HIS A 166 -11.64 -32.95 20.96
N GLU A 167 -12.26 -34.10 21.21
CA GLU A 167 -12.67 -34.49 22.55
C GLU A 167 -12.42 -35.99 22.67
N GLN A 168 -11.13 -36.33 22.74
CA GLN A 168 -10.63 -37.61 23.25
C GLN A 168 -9.12 -37.54 23.34
N GLU A 169 -8.64 -37.19 24.52
CA GLU A 169 -7.49 -37.78 25.22
C GLU A 169 -7.24 -36.90 26.45
N ASP A 170 -7.91 -37.28 27.55
CA ASP A 170 -7.45 -37.12 28.94
C ASP A 170 -8.54 -37.71 29.86
N ALA A 171 -8.53 -39.04 29.97
CA ALA A 171 -9.19 -39.81 31.02
C ALA A 171 -8.23 -40.91 31.48
#